data_AF-B7JZS3-F1
#
_entry.id   AF-B7JZS3-F1
#
_cell.length_a   1.000
_cell.length_b   1.000
_cell.length_c   1.000
_cell.angle_alpha   90.00
_cell.angle_beta   90.00
_cell.angle_gamma   90.00
#
_symmetry.space_group_name_H-M   'P 1'
#
loop_
_entity.id
_entity.type
_entity.pdbx_description
1 polymer ?
#
loop_
_entity_poly.entity_id
_entity_poly.type
_entity_poly.pdbx_seq_one_letter_code
_entity_poly.pdbx_strand_id
1 'polypeptide(L)'
;MKVKLIAWSIGITSLMVSGLAGLVYVVNLPYPMIRRPVARIAPILLLPSYMEMDRNYREAIAHVEQADQLINSPSSFADITLGETKVQAAQTNLDALPVWFLGYEPKFYCSLFGCSWQFTFDEFQAARMKIGRMDAIVFQQKNAKEQYEKADKLLQTAKQDYQKAANLQQQQAVLIAWQNALDEIEQLPPSTFAATLAKAKLDAYQRDFQQVSGNIGGIVQTNTMIQAAQQFSLAAATTCQNPPHPVEKWQQCAKLWQEAIERLEKVQSDEPGYVEAQALLAQYQTNLGTVEVRLATEAESLNAFEKAQANIQQLQSIFAKGINPDQRNYFISELQGTIDQLQKVQPQTTAYSQAQELLKFADAKLKEVSS
;
A
#
# COMPACT_ATOMS: atom_id res chain seq x y z
N MET A 1 -73.18 78.61 2.02
CA MET A 1 -72.20 79.01 3.05
C MET A 1 -72.07 77.85 4.06
N LYS A 2 -70.84 77.40 4.35
CA LYS A 2 -70.44 76.33 5.30
C LYS A 2 -70.52 74.87 4.82
N VAL A 3 -69.63 74.53 3.87
CA VAL A 3 -68.86 73.26 3.87
C VAL A 3 -67.69 73.44 4.87
N LYS A 4 -67.21 72.33 5.45
CA LYS A 4 -66.06 72.16 6.37
C LYS A 4 -66.43 72.22 7.85
N LEU A 5 -66.60 71.04 8.46
CA LEU A 5 -66.24 70.83 9.87
C LEU A 5 -66.11 69.36 10.31
N ILE A 6 -66.43 68.37 9.47
CA ILE A 6 -66.41 66.95 9.89
C ILE A 6 -65.19 66.16 9.37
N ALA A 7 -64.38 66.73 8.46
CA ALA A 7 -63.17 66.06 7.94
C ALA A 7 -61.88 66.31 8.76
N TRP A 8 -61.94 67.09 9.86
CA TRP A 8 -60.76 67.49 10.64
C TRP A 8 -60.52 66.67 11.91
N SER A 9 -61.39 65.71 12.25
CA SER A 9 -61.16 64.81 13.40
C SER A 9 -60.41 63.53 13.02
N ILE A 10 -60.44 63.11 11.75
CA ILE A 10 -59.77 61.89 11.27
C ILE A 10 -58.33 62.16 10.77
N GLY A 11 -58.04 63.39 10.33
CA GLY A 11 -56.70 63.79 9.87
C GLY A 11 -55.69 64.14 10.98
N ILE A 12 -56.16 64.54 12.16
CA ILE A 12 -55.28 64.91 13.29
C ILE A 12 -54.87 63.66 14.08
N THR A 13 -55.71 62.64 14.15
CA THR A 13 -55.38 61.35 14.79
C THR A 13 -54.31 60.58 14.01
N SER A 14 -54.32 60.61 12.67
CA SER A 14 -53.31 59.92 11.86
C SER A 14 -51.93 60.60 11.88
N LEU A 15 -51.89 61.94 11.94
CA LEU A 15 -50.65 62.73 12.07
C LEU A 15 -50.00 62.61 13.45
N MET A 16 -50.79 62.52 14.53
CA MET A 16 -50.28 62.27 15.89
C MET A 16 -49.70 60.85 16.03
N VAL A 17 -50.39 59.83 15.50
CA VAL A 17 -49.92 58.43 15.60
C VAL A 17 -48.67 58.21 14.76
N SER A 18 -48.55 58.83 13.58
CA SER A 18 -47.35 58.75 12.74
C SER A 18 -46.15 59.51 13.34
N GLY A 19 -46.38 60.69 13.94
CA GLY A 19 -45.35 61.43 14.68
C GLY A 19 -44.84 60.70 15.92
N LEU A 20 -45.73 60.05 16.67
CA LEU A 20 -45.37 59.22 17.82
C LEU A 20 -44.62 57.95 17.42
N ALA A 21 -45.02 57.28 16.33
CA ALA A 21 -44.29 56.12 15.81
C ALA A 21 -42.87 56.48 15.35
N GLY A 22 -42.70 57.64 14.68
CA GLY A 22 -41.39 58.15 14.29
C GLY A 22 -40.49 58.51 15.48
N LEU A 23 -41.06 59.08 16.55
CA LEU A 23 -40.34 59.36 17.79
C LEU A 23 -39.91 58.08 18.53
N VAL A 24 -40.79 57.08 18.60
CA VAL A 24 -40.46 55.76 19.18
C VAL A 24 -39.32 55.10 18.40
N TYR A 25 -39.32 55.21 17.07
CA TYR A 25 -38.24 54.69 16.24
C TYR A 25 -36.87 55.35 16.54
N VAL A 26 -36.82 56.69 16.60
CA VAL A 26 -35.59 57.45 16.90
C VAL A 26 -35.08 57.16 18.30
N VAL A 27 -35.98 57.05 19.27
CA VAL A 27 -35.66 56.78 20.68
C VAL A 27 -35.19 55.33 20.90
N ASN A 28 -35.61 54.41 20.04
CA ASN A 28 -35.24 53.00 20.10
C ASN A 28 -33.92 52.67 19.36
N LEU A 29 -33.31 53.65 18.69
CA LEU A 29 -32.03 53.49 17.99
C LEU A 29 -30.95 52.94 18.93
N PRO A 30 -30.06 52.05 18.44
CA PRO A 30 -29.02 51.41 19.24
C PRO A 30 -27.82 52.33 19.49
N TYR A 31 -28.06 53.60 19.86
CA TYR A 31 -27.01 54.58 20.16
C TYR A 31 -26.96 54.90 21.66
N PRO A 32 -25.82 54.68 22.35
CA PRO A 32 -25.70 54.84 23.80
C PRO A 32 -26.11 56.22 24.31
N MET A 33 -25.79 57.28 23.57
CA MET A 33 -26.06 58.66 23.98
C MET A 33 -27.56 59.01 23.94
N ILE A 34 -28.35 58.30 23.12
CA ILE A 34 -29.80 58.50 23.01
C ILE A 34 -30.54 57.60 23.99
N ARG A 35 -30.12 56.33 24.13
CA ARG A 35 -30.82 55.35 24.97
C ARG A 35 -30.62 55.53 26.47
N ARG A 36 -29.43 55.95 26.94
CA ARG A 36 -29.16 56.12 28.39
C ARG A 36 -30.11 57.12 29.07
N PRO A 37 -30.36 58.31 28.51
CA PRO A 37 -31.37 59.24 29.05
C PRO A 37 -32.78 58.65 29.02
N VAL A 38 -33.14 57.97 27.93
CA VAL A 38 -34.49 57.39 27.72
C VAL A 38 -34.77 56.28 28.72
N ALA A 39 -33.81 55.39 28.96
CA ALA A 39 -33.95 54.30 29.93
C ALA A 39 -34.20 54.81 31.36
N ARG A 40 -33.64 55.97 31.73
CA ARG A 40 -33.84 56.60 33.06
C ARG A 40 -35.15 57.34 33.21
N ILE A 41 -35.64 57.96 32.13
CA ILE A 41 -36.77 58.90 32.16
C ILE A 41 -38.08 58.22 31.71
N ALA A 42 -38.04 57.37 30.69
CA ALA A 42 -39.21 56.75 30.06
C ALA A 42 -38.90 55.32 29.54
N PRO A 43 -38.61 54.34 30.42
CA PRO A 43 -38.17 53.00 30.03
C PRO A 43 -39.17 52.22 29.17
N ILE A 44 -40.47 52.53 29.27
CA ILE A 44 -41.54 51.91 28.49
C ILE A 44 -41.32 52.07 26.97
N LEU A 45 -40.68 53.16 26.54
CA LEU A 45 -40.39 53.41 25.12
C LEU A 45 -39.34 52.46 24.52
N LEU A 46 -38.58 51.75 25.38
CA LEU A 46 -37.55 50.79 24.97
C LEU A 46 -38.04 49.32 25.02
N LEU A 47 -39.27 49.06 25.48
CA LEU A 47 -39.81 47.70 25.58
C LEU A 47 -39.69 46.87 24.29
N PRO A 48 -40.01 47.41 23.08
CA PRO A 48 -39.89 46.62 21.86
C PRO A 48 -38.47 46.11 21.59
N SER A 49 -37.43 46.92 21.85
CA SER A 49 -36.04 46.47 21.65
C SER A 49 -35.55 45.54 22.74
N TYR A 50 -36.00 45.71 23.98
CA TYR A 50 -35.70 44.76 25.05
C TYR A 50 -36.33 43.40 24.78
N MET A 51 -37.54 43.34 24.22
CA MET A 51 -38.17 42.09 23.79
C MET A 51 -37.41 41.42 22.64
N GLU A 52 -36.97 42.19 21.65
CA GLU A 52 -36.16 41.68 20.54
C GLU A 52 -34.81 41.12 21.03
N MET A 53 -34.17 41.81 21.96
CA MET A 53 -32.93 41.38 22.59
C MET A 53 -33.13 40.12 23.45
N ASP A 54 -34.23 40.01 24.23
CA ASP A 54 -34.66 38.78 24.93
C ASP A 54 -34.76 37.58 24.00
N ARG A 55 -35.48 37.77 22.90
CA ARG A 55 -35.69 36.71 21.93
C ARG A 55 -34.37 36.24 21.33
N ASN A 56 -33.57 37.18 20.82
CA ASN A 56 -32.28 36.86 20.21
C ASN A 56 -31.34 36.18 21.22
N TYR A 57 -31.30 36.62 22.47
CA TYR A 57 -30.48 35.96 23.49
C TYR A 57 -30.94 34.52 23.78
N ARG A 58 -32.24 34.31 24.02
CA ARG A 58 -32.78 32.96 24.29
C ARG A 58 -32.59 32.01 23.12
N GLU A 59 -32.82 32.50 21.90
CA GLU A 59 -32.61 31.72 20.68
C GLU A 59 -31.12 31.41 20.48
N ALA A 60 -30.21 32.36 20.78
CA ALA A 60 -28.77 32.12 20.75
C ALA A 60 -28.38 30.98 21.70
N ILE A 61 -28.81 31.03 22.96
CA ILE A 61 -28.50 29.98 23.95
C ILE A 61 -29.09 28.62 23.54
N ALA A 62 -30.34 28.60 23.05
CA ALA A 62 -30.97 27.38 22.58
C ALA A 62 -30.22 26.77 21.37
N HIS A 63 -29.75 27.60 20.45
CA HIS A 63 -28.94 27.15 19.32
C HIS A 63 -27.54 26.69 19.72
N VAL A 64 -26.91 27.37 20.70
CA VAL A 64 -25.63 26.91 21.28
C VAL A 64 -25.78 25.52 21.88
N GLU A 65 -26.85 25.26 22.62
CA GLU A 65 -27.08 23.94 23.22
C GLU A 65 -27.35 22.86 22.17
N GLN A 66 -28.17 23.16 21.16
CA GLN A 66 -28.42 22.25 20.04
C GLN A 66 -27.13 21.95 19.25
N ALA A 67 -26.32 22.98 18.98
CA ALA A 67 -25.04 22.85 18.29
C ALA A 67 -24.07 21.96 19.08
N ASP A 68 -23.98 22.16 20.40
CA ASP A 68 -23.07 21.42 21.28
C ASP A 68 -23.35 19.91 21.22
N GLN A 69 -24.62 19.52 21.32
CA GLN A 69 -25.05 18.11 21.24
C GLN A 69 -24.68 17.47 19.90
N LEU A 70 -24.82 18.23 18.80
CA LEU A 70 -24.56 17.75 17.45
C LEU A 70 -23.07 17.67 17.10
N ILE A 71 -22.24 18.54 17.69
CA ILE A 71 -20.81 18.69 17.32
C ILE A 71 -19.89 17.92 18.25
N ASN A 72 -20.20 17.83 19.55
CA ASN A 72 -19.33 17.16 20.52
C ASN A 72 -19.49 15.64 20.54
N SER A 73 -20.61 15.11 20.07
CA SER A 73 -20.86 13.66 19.99
C SER A 73 -21.65 13.30 18.74
N PRO A 74 -21.13 13.60 17.53
CA PRO A 74 -21.81 13.30 16.28
C PRO A 74 -21.92 11.79 16.07
N SER A 75 -23.09 11.33 15.63
CA SER A 75 -23.34 9.96 15.19
C SER A 75 -23.21 9.82 13.66
N SER A 76 -23.22 10.94 12.95
CA SER A 76 -23.13 11.00 11.50
C SER A 76 -22.52 12.32 11.02
N PHE A 77 -22.07 12.38 9.76
CA PHE A 77 -21.68 13.63 9.14
C PHE A 77 -22.86 14.61 8.98
N ALA A 78 -24.11 14.11 8.95
CA ALA A 78 -25.29 14.96 8.87
C ALA A 78 -25.51 15.74 10.18
N ASP A 79 -25.18 15.14 11.33
CA ASP A 79 -25.24 15.82 12.63
C ASP A 79 -24.30 17.01 12.66
N ILE A 80 -23.08 16.84 12.11
CA ILE A 80 -22.07 17.90 12.04
C ILE A 80 -22.55 19.06 11.15
N THR A 81 -23.16 18.77 9.99
CA THR A 81 -23.73 19.79 9.09
C THR A 81 -24.91 20.53 9.73
N LEU A 82 -25.78 19.81 10.44
CA LEU A 82 -26.86 20.44 11.20
C LEU A 82 -26.29 21.29 12.34
N GLY A 83 -25.27 20.79 13.04
CA GLY A 83 -24.53 21.50 14.08
C GLY A 83 -23.95 22.81 13.56
N GLU A 84 -23.25 22.80 12.43
CA GLU A 84 -22.74 24.01 11.76
C GLU A 84 -23.85 25.05 11.53
N THR A 85 -25.02 24.61 11.04
CA THR A 85 -26.18 25.50 10.83
C THR A 85 -26.65 26.11 12.15
N LYS A 86 -26.63 25.34 13.25
CA LYS A 86 -27.00 25.83 14.59
C LYS A 86 -25.95 26.80 15.16
N VAL A 87 -24.67 26.56 14.93
CA VAL A 87 -23.58 27.49 15.31
C VAL A 87 -23.76 28.82 14.59
N GLN A 88 -24.03 28.81 13.28
CA GLN A 88 -24.28 30.02 12.49
C GLN A 88 -25.54 30.78 12.95
N ALA A 89 -26.62 30.07 13.26
CA ALA A 89 -27.83 30.67 13.81
C ALA A 89 -27.58 31.29 15.20
N ALA A 90 -26.80 30.61 16.06
CA ALA A 90 -26.39 31.13 17.36
C ALA A 90 -25.54 32.40 17.23
N GLN A 91 -24.58 32.42 16.30
CA GLN A 91 -23.72 33.57 16.02
C GLN A 91 -24.54 34.75 15.52
N THR A 92 -25.47 34.52 14.59
CA THR A 92 -26.38 35.54 14.06
C THR A 92 -27.20 36.18 15.17
N ASN A 93 -27.76 35.36 16.07
CA ASN A 93 -28.56 35.84 17.19
C ASN A 93 -27.73 36.58 18.24
N LEU A 94 -26.48 36.17 18.48
CA LEU A 94 -25.55 36.89 19.38
C LEU A 94 -25.06 38.21 18.79
N ASP A 95 -24.81 38.29 17.48
CA ASP A 95 -24.38 39.52 16.81
C ASP A 95 -25.49 40.56 16.71
N ALA A 96 -26.75 40.13 16.77
CA ALA A 96 -27.91 41.01 16.90
C ALA A 96 -28.01 41.68 18.28
N LEU A 97 -27.21 41.25 19.28
CA LEU A 97 -27.18 41.87 20.60
C LEU A 97 -26.21 43.09 20.62
N PRO A 98 -26.66 44.27 21.06
CA PRO A 98 -25.83 45.46 21.10
C PRO A 98 -24.72 45.37 22.15
N VAL A 99 -23.45 45.38 21.73
CA VAL A 99 -22.27 45.24 22.62
C VAL A 99 -22.16 46.37 23.65
N TRP A 100 -22.56 47.60 23.30
CA TRP A 100 -22.49 48.77 24.19
C TRP A 100 -23.43 48.69 25.41
N PHE A 101 -24.40 47.77 25.37
CA PHE A 101 -25.36 47.50 26.43
C PHE A 101 -24.74 46.61 27.54
N LEU A 102 -23.67 45.87 27.22
CA LEU A 102 -23.03 44.94 28.13
C LEU A 102 -22.17 45.70 29.15
N GLY A 103 -22.58 45.69 30.43
CA GLY A 103 -21.82 46.27 31.55
C GLY A 103 -22.20 47.69 31.97
N TYR A 104 -23.05 48.41 31.22
CA TYR A 104 -23.45 49.79 31.57
C TYR A 104 -24.95 50.01 31.88
N GLU A 105 -25.85 49.03 31.69
CA GLU A 105 -27.24 48.86 32.24
C GLU A 105 -27.96 47.69 31.49
N PRO A 106 -28.96 46.90 32.00
CA PRO A 106 -29.68 46.91 33.29
C PRO A 106 -29.76 45.51 33.98
N LYS A 107 -30.15 45.50 35.27
CA LYS A 107 -30.47 44.28 36.05
C LYS A 107 -31.98 44.26 36.35
N PHE A 108 -32.88 43.59 35.59
CA PHE A 108 -34.23 43.32 36.13
C PHE A 108 -34.99 42.09 35.62
N TYR A 109 -35.34 41.25 36.62
CA TYR A 109 -36.44 40.27 36.80
C TYR A 109 -37.65 40.95 37.47
N CYS A 110 -38.89 40.66 37.08
CA CYS A 110 -40.08 41.33 37.62
C CYS A 110 -41.16 40.33 37.98
N SER A 111 -41.90 40.74 38.99
CA SER A 111 -43.15 40.22 39.53
C SER A 111 -43.97 41.45 39.95
N LEU A 112 -45.19 41.40 40.48
CA LEU A 112 -46.29 40.45 40.32
C LEU A 112 -47.21 41.17 39.30
N PHE A 113 -46.85 41.25 38.01
CA PHE A 113 -47.21 40.27 36.97
C PHE A 113 -46.20 40.24 35.79
N GLY A 114 -44.90 40.54 36.02
CA GLY A 114 -43.76 39.95 35.27
C GLY A 114 -42.76 40.88 34.56
N CYS A 115 -41.44 40.56 34.60
CA CYS A 115 -40.44 40.81 33.52
C CYS A 115 -38.96 40.45 33.84
N SER A 116 -38.29 39.50 33.15
CA SER A 116 -36.87 39.19 33.46
C SER A 116 -35.78 39.31 32.42
N TRP A 117 -34.69 39.95 32.84
CA TRP A 117 -33.39 40.06 32.21
C TRP A 117 -32.26 40.13 33.24
N GLN A 118 -31.36 39.14 33.21
CA GLN A 118 -29.95 39.35 33.52
C GLN A 118 -29.12 38.56 32.51
N PHE A 119 -28.44 39.33 31.66
CA PHE A 119 -27.40 38.86 30.77
C PHE A 119 -26.17 39.66 31.13
N THR A 120 -25.12 38.99 31.55
CA THR A 120 -23.87 39.65 31.93
C THR A 120 -22.93 39.74 30.72
N PHE A 121 -21.99 40.69 30.78
CA PHE A 121 -20.88 40.72 29.81
C PHE A 121 -20.13 39.37 29.81
N ASP A 122 -19.99 38.75 30.97
CA ASP A 122 -19.32 37.45 31.13
C ASP A 122 -20.07 36.32 30.43
N GLU A 123 -21.41 36.28 30.51
CA GLU A 123 -22.25 35.30 29.79
C GLU A 123 -22.19 35.51 28.27
N PHE A 124 -22.21 36.76 27.80
CA PHE A 124 -22.03 37.08 26.38
C PHE A 124 -20.66 36.61 25.87
N GLN A 125 -19.60 36.94 26.62
CA GLN A 125 -18.24 36.55 26.29
C GLN A 125 -18.11 35.02 26.30
N ALA A 126 -18.68 34.33 27.29
CA ALA A 126 -18.69 32.88 27.37
C ALA A 126 -19.42 32.24 26.19
N ALA A 127 -20.60 32.76 25.81
CA ALA A 127 -21.36 32.25 24.68
C ALA A 127 -20.60 32.43 23.35
N ARG A 128 -19.99 33.62 23.12
CA ARG A 128 -19.12 33.84 21.96
C ARG A 128 -17.89 32.94 21.95
N MET A 129 -17.24 32.73 23.09
CA MET A 129 -16.12 31.78 23.19
C MET A 129 -16.55 30.35 22.88
N LYS A 130 -17.75 29.93 23.33
CA LYS A 130 -18.29 28.60 23.04
C LYS A 130 -18.57 28.43 21.54
N ILE A 131 -19.17 29.44 20.90
CA ILE A 131 -19.40 29.45 19.45
C ILE A 131 -18.08 29.37 18.68
N GLY A 132 -17.09 30.21 19.00
CA GLY A 132 -15.79 30.16 18.33
C GLY A 132 -15.07 28.81 18.49
N ARG A 133 -15.25 28.12 19.63
CA ARG A 133 -14.75 26.74 19.80
C ARG A 133 -15.50 25.75 18.92
N MET A 134 -16.83 25.84 18.86
CA MET A 134 -17.65 24.98 18.01
C MET A 134 -17.31 25.17 16.53
N ASP A 135 -17.10 26.41 16.07
CA ASP A 135 -16.64 26.70 14.71
C ASP A 135 -15.31 26.00 14.40
N ALA A 136 -14.35 26.04 15.33
CA ALA A 136 -13.07 25.36 15.16
C ALA A 136 -13.24 23.82 15.09
N ILE A 137 -14.13 23.24 15.91
CA ILE A 137 -14.43 21.81 15.85
C ILE A 137 -15.10 21.46 14.53
N VAL A 138 -16.12 22.21 14.10
CA VAL A 138 -16.79 22.02 12.80
C VAL A 138 -15.79 22.06 11.65
N PHE A 139 -14.86 23.02 11.66
CA PHE A 139 -13.80 23.09 10.66
C PHE A 139 -12.92 21.85 10.64
N GLN A 140 -12.46 21.37 11.81
CA GLN A 140 -11.68 20.13 11.91
C GLN A 140 -12.47 18.91 11.41
N GLN A 141 -13.76 18.80 11.76
CA GLN A 141 -14.62 17.71 11.32
C GLN A 141 -14.82 17.72 9.81
N LYS A 142 -14.99 18.89 9.18
CA LYS A 142 -15.14 19.02 7.72
C LYS A 142 -13.87 18.62 6.99
N ASN A 143 -12.71 19.07 7.46
CA ASN A 143 -11.42 18.68 6.86
C ASN A 143 -11.18 17.17 6.99
N ALA A 144 -11.47 16.59 8.16
CA ALA A 144 -11.30 15.16 8.38
C ALA A 144 -12.29 14.33 7.55
N LYS A 145 -13.51 14.82 7.34
CA LYS A 145 -14.48 14.20 6.42
C LYS A 145 -13.92 14.15 5.00
N GLU A 146 -13.41 15.25 4.47
CA GLU A 146 -12.86 15.31 3.11
C GLU A 146 -11.67 14.36 2.95
N GLN A 147 -10.76 14.34 3.92
CA GLN A 147 -9.63 13.41 3.94
C GLN A 147 -10.10 11.94 3.97
N TYR A 148 -11.07 11.61 4.82
CA TYR A 148 -11.64 10.27 4.89
C TYR A 148 -12.31 9.87 3.57
N GLU A 149 -13.15 10.72 2.97
CA GLU A 149 -13.84 10.42 1.72
C GLU A 149 -12.86 10.21 0.55
N LYS A 150 -11.80 11.03 0.50
CA LYS A 150 -10.72 10.87 -0.47
C LYS A 150 -10.00 9.54 -0.28
N ALA A 151 -9.56 9.24 0.93
CA ALA A 151 -8.80 8.02 1.22
C ALA A 151 -9.64 6.75 1.03
N ASP A 152 -10.91 6.77 1.45
CA ASP A 152 -11.85 5.66 1.25
C ASP A 152 -12.08 5.42 -0.26
N LYS A 153 -12.26 6.49 -1.05
CA LYS A 153 -12.37 6.37 -2.51
C LYS A 153 -11.10 5.79 -3.14
N LEU A 154 -9.91 6.26 -2.72
CA LEU A 154 -8.63 5.73 -3.22
C LEU A 154 -8.50 4.24 -2.90
N LEU A 155 -8.88 3.83 -1.70
CA LEU A 155 -8.87 2.44 -1.27
C LEU A 155 -9.82 1.56 -2.10
N GLN A 156 -11.06 2.02 -2.34
CA GLN A 156 -12.00 1.30 -3.19
C GLN A 156 -11.53 1.21 -4.64
N THR A 157 -10.90 2.28 -5.14
CA THR A 157 -10.32 2.31 -6.49
C THR A 157 -9.16 1.32 -6.58
N ALA A 158 -8.26 1.31 -5.61
CA ALA A 158 -7.14 0.37 -5.57
C ALA A 158 -7.61 -1.09 -5.55
N LYS A 159 -8.68 -1.40 -4.81
CA LYS A 159 -9.31 -2.74 -4.84
C LYS A 159 -9.78 -3.14 -6.24
N GLN A 160 -10.43 -2.22 -6.95
CA GLN A 160 -10.93 -2.48 -8.31
C GLN A 160 -9.80 -2.57 -9.33
N ASP A 161 -8.81 -1.68 -9.24
CA ASP A 161 -7.67 -1.65 -10.15
C ASP A 161 -6.80 -2.89 -9.98
N TYR A 162 -6.71 -3.42 -8.76
CA TYR A 162 -6.00 -4.67 -8.48
C TYR A 162 -6.61 -5.84 -9.24
N GLN A 163 -7.95 -5.93 -9.28
CA GLN A 163 -8.66 -6.97 -10.03
C GLN A 163 -8.51 -6.84 -11.55
N LYS A 164 -8.29 -5.62 -12.04
CA LYS A 164 -8.15 -5.32 -13.48
C LYS A 164 -6.71 -5.33 -13.98
N ALA A 165 -5.74 -5.36 -13.07
CA ALA A 165 -4.33 -5.32 -13.42
C ALA A 165 -3.93 -6.54 -14.28
N ALA A 166 -3.30 -6.28 -15.42
CA ALA A 166 -2.99 -7.30 -16.42
C ALA A 166 -1.68 -8.06 -16.15
N ASN A 167 -0.81 -7.51 -15.30
CA ASN A 167 0.49 -8.09 -14.98
C ASN A 167 0.95 -7.74 -13.56
N LEU A 168 2.00 -8.41 -13.10
CA LEU A 168 2.55 -8.28 -11.75
C LEU A 168 3.06 -6.87 -11.43
N GLN A 169 3.64 -6.17 -12.41
CA GLN A 169 4.15 -4.82 -12.19
C GLN A 169 3.01 -3.81 -11.91
N GLN A 170 1.90 -3.95 -12.64
CA GLN A 170 0.69 -3.16 -12.38
C GLN A 170 0.09 -3.52 -11.02
N GLN A 171 0.01 -4.80 -10.68
CA GLN A 171 -0.49 -5.23 -9.37
C GLN A 171 0.34 -4.66 -8.22
N GLN A 172 1.67 -4.66 -8.34
CA GLN A 172 2.57 -4.08 -7.33
C GLN A 172 2.37 -2.56 -7.17
N ALA A 173 2.22 -1.83 -8.28
CA ALA A 173 1.93 -0.40 -8.23
C ALA A 173 0.59 -0.10 -7.53
N VAL A 174 -0.43 -0.92 -7.79
CA VAL A 174 -1.74 -0.79 -7.14
C VAL A 174 -1.64 -1.10 -5.63
N LEU A 175 -0.86 -2.09 -5.21
CA LEU A 175 -0.65 -2.38 -3.79
C LEU A 175 0.02 -1.22 -3.05
N ILE A 176 0.97 -0.53 -3.68
CA ILE A 176 1.59 0.69 -3.11
C ILE A 176 0.51 1.77 -2.94
N ALA A 177 -0.34 1.98 -3.95
CA ALA A 177 -1.43 2.95 -3.86
C ALA A 177 -2.46 2.58 -2.77
N TRP A 178 -2.75 1.29 -2.59
CA TRP A 178 -3.62 0.80 -1.52
C TRP A 178 -2.99 1.05 -0.14
N GLN A 179 -1.72 0.71 0.07
CA GLN A 179 -1.02 0.98 1.32
C GLN A 179 -1.04 2.48 1.66
N ASN A 180 -0.75 3.35 0.69
CA ASN A 180 -0.81 4.80 0.90
C ASN A 180 -2.21 5.27 1.32
N ALA A 181 -3.28 4.67 0.77
CA ALA A 181 -4.65 5.00 1.16
C ALA A 181 -4.97 4.53 2.59
N LEU A 182 -4.44 3.38 3.03
CA LEU A 182 -4.53 2.94 4.43
C LEU A 182 -3.81 3.91 5.37
N ASP A 183 -2.61 4.37 4.98
CA ASP A 183 -1.84 5.33 5.76
C ASP A 183 -2.57 6.69 5.87
N GLU A 184 -3.21 7.18 4.79
CA GLU A 184 -4.04 8.39 4.83
C GLU A 184 -5.22 8.24 5.81
N ILE A 185 -5.81 7.05 5.92
CA ILE A 185 -6.89 6.76 6.88
C ILE A 185 -6.38 6.74 8.32
N GLU A 186 -5.18 6.20 8.57
CA GLU A 186 -4.58 6.11 9.90
C GLU A 186 -4.12 7.47 10.45
N GLN A 187 -3.80 8.41 9.55
CA GLN A 187 -3.38 9.77 9.90
C GLN A 187 -4.55 10.73 10.22
N LEU A 188 -5.81 10.28 10.17
CA LEU A 188 -6.96 11.12 10.47
C LEU A 188 -6.93 11.63 11.92
N PRO A 189 -7.31 12.90 12.18
CA PRO A 189 -7.30 13.45 13.53
C PRO A 189 -8.21 12.64 14.49
N PRO A 190 -7.70 12.13 15.62
CA PRO A 190 -8.39 11.12 16.43
C PRO A 190 -9.66 11.62 17.12
N SER A 191 -9.82 12.93 17.29
CA SER A 191 -11.01 13.56 17.90
C SER A 191 -12.18 13.74 16.92
N THR A 192 -12.07 13.24 15.69
CA THR A 192 -13.07 13.43 14.64
C THR A 192 -13.98 12.23 14.46
N PHE A 193 -15.19 12.47 13.95
CA PHE A 193 -16.10 11.39 13.59
C PHE A 193 -15.52 10.53 12.46
N ALA A 194 -14.81 11.15 11.52
CA ALA A 194 -14.11 10.48 10.43
C ALA A 194 -13.11 9.42 10.94
N ALA A 195 -12.29 9.75 11.95
CA ALA A 195 -11.38 8.80 12.56
C ALA A 195 -12.10 7.64 13.27
N THR A 196 -13.24 7.90 13.90
CA THR A 196 -14.07 6.86 14.53
C THR A 196 -14.63 5.90 13.48
N LEU A 197 -15.16 6.43 12.38
CA LEU A 197 -15.67 5.65 11.26
C LEU A 197 -14.56 4.83 10.58
N ALA A 198 -13.40 5.45 10.36
CA ALA A 198 -12.21 4.80 9.84
C ALA A 198 -11.78 3.60 10.71
N LYS A 199 -11.65 3.81 12.02
CA LYS A 199 -11.25 2.76 12.97
C LYS A 199 -12.20 1.56 12.97
N ALA A 200 -13.50 1.80 12.83
CA ALA A 200 -14.49 0.72 12.73
C ALA A 200 -14.31 -0.17 11.48
N LYS A 201 -13.68 0.35 10.42
CA LYS A 201 -13.46 -0.37 9.15
C LYS A 201 -12.01 -0.81 8.94
N LEU A 202 -11.05 -0.26 9.70
CA LEU A 202 -9.63 -0.42 9.46
C LEU A 202 -9.18 -1.88 9.46
N ASP A 203 -9.65 -2.68 10.43
CA ASP A 203 -9.33 -4.11 10.50
C ASP A 203 -9.76 -4.86 9.23
N ALA A 204 -10.92 -4.52 8.67
CA ALA A 204 -11.39 -5.12 7.42
C ALA A 204 -10.50 -4.71 6.24
N TYR A 205 -10.13 -3.44 6.17
CA TYR A 205 -9.26 -2.92 5.12
C TYR A 205 -7.85 -3.51 5.16
N GLN A 206 -7.29 -3.68 6.35
CA GLN A 206 -5.97 -4.31 6.57
C GLN A 206 -5.99 -5.80 6.22
N ARG A 207 -7.03 -6.55 6.63
CA ARG A 207 -7.17 -7.96 6.25
C ARG A 207 -7.24 -8.14 4.74
N ASP A 208 -8.06 -7.36 4.06
CA ASP A 208 -8.19 -7.41 2.60
C ASP A 208 -6.84 -7.14 1.91
N PHE A 209 -6.08 -6.15 2.40
CA PHE A 209 -4.76 -5.81 1.87
C PHE A 209 -3.72 -6.93 2.12
N GLN A 210 -3.69 -7.49 3.32
CA GLN A 210 -2.77 -8.59 3.67
C GLN A 210 -3.01 -9.83 2.82
N GLN A 211 -4.28 -10.17 2.56
CA GLN A 211 -4.65 -11.32 1.75
C GLN A 211 -4.10 -11.22 0.31
N VAL A 212 -4.10 -10.03 -0.29
CA VAL A 212 -3.61 -9.85 -1.66
C VAL A 212 -2.10 -9.63 -1.73
N SER A 213 -1.53 -8.90 -0.77
CA SER A 213 -0.09 -8.59 -0.75
C SER A 213 0.78 -9.79 -0.39
N GLY A 214 0.32 -10.65 0.53
CA GLY A 214 1.00 -11.92 0.85
C GLY A 214 1.11 -12.83 -0.36
N ASN A 215 0.03 -12.95 -1.14
CA ASN A 215 0.01 -13.77 -2.36
C ASN A 215 0.99 -13.24 -3.41
N ILE A 216 1.08 -11.92 -3.62
CA ILE A 216 2.01 -11.35 -4.61
C ILE A 216 3.47 -11.52 -4.22
N GLY A 217 3.82 -11.36 -2.94
CA GLY A 217 5.18 -11.60 -2.47
C GLY A 217 5.68 -13.00 -2.86
N GLY A 218 4.87 -14.02 -2.57
CA GLY A 218 5.15 -15.42 -2.97
C GLY A 218 5.19 -15.63 -4.49
N ILE A 219 4.26 -15.04 -5.24
CA ILE A 219 4.24 -15.13 -6.72
C ILE A 219 5.49 -14.54 -7.34
N VAL A 220 5.93 -13.35 -6.91
CA VAL A 220 7.13 -12.69 -7.45
C VAL A 220 8.38 -13.51 -7.13
N GLN A 221 8.50 -13.99 -5.90
CA GLN A 221 9.60 -14.84 -5.49
C GLN A 221 9.66 -16.13 -6.32
N THR A 222 8.54 -16.85 -6.43
CA THR A 222 8.43 -18.10 -7.19
C THR A 222 8.78 -17.90 -8.67
N ASN A 223 8.21 -16.87 -9.32
CA ASN A 223 8.50 -16.57 -10.72
C ASN A 223 9.98 -16.21 -10.93
N THR A 224 10.60 -15.50 -9.99
CA THR A 224 12.04 -15.18 -10.06
C THR A 224 12.88 -16.46 -9.97
N MET A 225 12.52 -17.40 -9.10
CA MET A 225 13.20 -18.70 -8.98
C MET A 225 13.06 -19.53 -10.26
N ILE A 226 11.85 -19.61 -10.82
CA ILE A 226 11.57 -20.34 -12.07
C ILE A 226 12.35 -19.73 -13.24
N GLN A 227 12.30 -18.40 -13.42
CA GLN A 227 13.04 -17.72 -14.49
C GLN A 227 14.55 -17.91 -14.37
N ALA A 228 15.10 -17.78 -13.16
CA ALA A 228 16.51 -18.03 -12.93
C ALA A 228 16.87 -19.49 -13.25
N ALA A 229 16.06 -20.46 -12.80
CA ALA A 229 16.27 -21.87 -13.12
C ALA A 229 16.26 -22.13 -14.63
N GLN A 230 15.34 -21.52 -15.38
CA GLN A 230 15.30 -21.61 -16.83
C GLN A 230 16.57 -21.05 -17.48
N GLN A 231 17.12 -19.93 -17.00
CA GLN A 231 18.38 -19.39 -17.51
C GLN A 231 19.57 -20.33 -17.27
N PHE A 232 19.68 -20.92 -16.08
CA PHE A 232 20.72 -21.91 -15.79
C PHE A 232 20.55 -23.18 -16.64
N SER A 233 19.32 -23.64 -16.86
CA SER A 233 19.03 -24.77 -17.73
C SER A 233 19.45 -24.53 -19.18
N LEU A 234 19.22 -23.32 -19.70
CA LEU A 234 19.61 -22.93 -21.05
C LEU A 234 21.13 -22.86 -21.19
N ALA A 235 21.81 -22.30 -20.19
CA ALA A 235 23.27 -22.28 -20.13
C ALA A 235 23.85 -23.69 -20.05
N ALA A 236 23.24 -24.59 -19.27
CA ALA A 236 23.63 -25.98 -19.17
C ALA A 236 23.47 -26.69 -20.52
N ALA A 237 22.29 -26.60 -21.14
CA ALA A 237 22.01 -27.20 -22.44
C ALA A 237 22.99 -26.72 -23.52
N THR A 238 23.31 -25.42 -23.53
CA THR A 238 24.28 -24.82 -24.46
C THR A 238 25.70 -25.33 -24.19
N THR A 239 26.13 -25.38 -22.92
CA THR A 239 27.45 -25.88 -22.51
C THR A 239 27.63 -27.36 -22.89
N CYS A 240 26.57 -28.16 -22.76
CA CYS A 240 26.55 -29.58 -23.08
C CYS A 240 26.41 -29.90 -24.58
N GLN A 241 26.10 -28.93 -25.43
CA GLN A 241 25.80 -29.17 -26.84
C GLN A 241 27.04 -29.62 -27.62
N ASN A 242 26.86 -30.46 -28.63
CA ASN A 242 27.90 -30.90 -29.56
C ASN A 242 29.08 -31.66 -28.89
N PRO A 243 28.82 -32.82 -28.24
CA PRO A 243 29.88 -33.71 -27.73
C PRO A 243 30.77 -34.26 -28.88
N PRO A 244 31.97 -34.82 -28.58
CA PRO A 244 32.53 -35.08 -27.25
C PRO A 244 33.12 -33.84 -26.58
N HIS A 245 33.09 -33.81 -25.24
CA HIS A 245 33.68 -32.76 -24.41
C HIS A 245 34.62 -33.36 -23.38
N PRO A 246 35.66 -32.62 -22.94
CA PRO A 246 36.51 -33.06 -21.84
C PRO A 246 35.74 -33.09 -20.52
N VAL A 247 36.28 -33.82 -19.54
CA VAL A 247 35.70 -34.02 -18.20
C VAL A 247 35.28 -32.70 -17.55
N GLU A 248 36.13 -31.68 -17.62
CA GLU A 248 35.89 -30.38 -16.97
C GLU A 248 34.65 -29.69 -17.53
N LYS A 249 34.39 -29.84 -18.83
CA LYS A 249 33.23 -29.22 -19.48
C LYS A 249 31.93 -29.98 -19.18
N TRP A 250 32.00 -31.30 -19.03
CA TRP A 250 30.87 -32.08 -18.52
C TRP A 250 30.53 -31.73 -17.07
N GLN A 251 31.55 -31.53 -16.21
CA GLN A 251 31.35 -31.07 -14.83
C GLN A 251 30.68 -29.70 -14.78
N GLN A 252 31.10 -28.75 -15.63
CA GLN A 252 30.47 -27.44 -15.72
C GLN A 252 28.99 -27.55 -16.10
N CYS A 253 28.66 -28.41 -17.06
CA CYS A 253 27.27 -28.62 -17.44
C CYS A 253 26.44 -29.24 -16.31
N ALA A 254 26.97 -30.24 -15.61
CA ALA A 254 26.30 -30.85 -14.45
C ALA A 254 26.02 -29.81 -13.36
N LYS A 255 27.01 -28.96 -13.06
CA LYS A 255 26.86 -27.89 -12.08
C LYS A 255 25.75 -26.89 -12.46
N LEU A 256 25.66 -26.48 -13.72
CA LEU A 256 24.60 -25.57 -14.17
C LEU A 256 23.21 -26.20 -14.05
N TRP A 257 23.08 -27.50 -14.33
CA TRP A 257 21.83 -28.22 -14.08
C TRP A 257 21.49 -28.29 -12.58
N GLN A 258 22.47 -28.56 -11.72
CA GLN A 258 22.28 -28.55 -10.26
C GLN A 258 21.82 -27.17 -9.76
N GLU A 259 22.44 -26.08 -10.22
CA GLU A 259 22.02 -24.72 -9.85
C GLU A 259 20.59 -24.39 -10.30
N ALA A 260 20.15 -24.92 -11.45
CA ALA A 260 18.76 -24.79 -11.89
C ALA A 260 17.79 -25.56 -10.97
N ILE A 261 18.15 -26.79 -10.59
CA ILE A 261 17.37 -27.68 -9.72
C ILE A 261 17.23 -27.07 -8.31
N GLU A 262 18.34 -26.65 -7.69
CA GLU A 262 18.36 -26.06 -6.33
C GLU A 262 17.45 -24.83 -6.19
N ARG A 263 17.22 -24.10 -7.29
CA ARG A 263 16.30 -22.96 -7.30
C ARG A 263 14.84 -23.38 -7.31
N LEU A 264 14.51 -24.41 -8.08
CA LEU A 264 13.16 -24.95 -8.17
C LEU A 264 12.76 -25.68 -6.88
N GLU A 265 13.71 -26.31 -6.18
CA GLU A 265 13.47 -26.96 -4.88
C GLU A 265 13.08 -25.99 -3.75
N LYS A 266 13.35 -24.70 -3.91
CA LYS A 266 12.99 -23.66 -2.93
C LYS A 266 11.54 -23.19 -3.04
N VAL A 267 10.83 -23.57 -4.11
CA VAL A 267 9.42 -23.22 -4.31
C VAL A 267 8.56 -24.08 -3.39
N GLN A 268 7.79 -23.45 -2.51
CA GLN A 268 6.96 -24.15 -1.53
C GLN A 268 5.65 -24.68 -2.14
N SER A 269 5.08 -25.71 -1.53
CA SER A 269 3.89 -26.41 -2.05
C SER A 269 2.61 -25.56 -2.07
N ASP A 270 2.56 -24.51 -1.26
CA ASP A 270 1.45 -23.55 -1.18
C ASP A 270 1.66 -22.31 -2.05
N GLU A 271 2.84 -22.15 -2.66
CA GLU A 271 3.14 -21.02 -3.55
C GLU A 271 2.50 -21.19 -4.95
N PRO A 272 1.90 -20.14 -5.52
CA PRO A 272 1.46 -20.17 -6.91
C PRO A 272 2.66 -20.35 -7.84
N GLY A 273 2.62 -21.38 -8.69
CA GLY A 273 3.73 -21.77 -9.57
C GLY A 273 4.43 -23.07 -9.15
N TYR A 274 4.08 -23.64 -7.99
CA TYR A 274 4.64 -24.92 -7.54
C TYR A 274 4.53 -26.05 -8.58
N VAL A 275 3.37 -26.21 -9.22
CA VAL A 275 3.16 -27.26 -10.24
C VAL A 275 4.09 -27.08 -11.44
N GLU A 276 4.31 -25.84 -11.89
CA GLU A 276 5.26 -25.54 -12.96
C GLU A 276 6.70 -25.84 -12.52
N ALA A 277 7.07 -25.42 -11.31
CA ALA A 277 8.39 -25.68 -10.75
C ALA A 277 8.68 -27.18 -10.65
N GLN A 278 7.71 -28.00 -10.20
CA GLN A 278 7.86 -29.46 -10.13
C GLN A 278 7.98 -30.13 -11.49
N ALA A 279 7.27 -29.64 -12.51
CA ALA A 279 7.40 -30.14 -13.88
C ALA A 279 8.81 -29.89 -14.44
N LEU A 280 9.35 -28.68 -14.24
CA LEU A 280 10.71 -28.32 -14.62
C LEU A 280 11.75 -29.12 -13.82
N LEU A 281 11.52 -29.31 -12.52
CA LEU A 281 12.42 -30.07 -11.64
C LEU A 281 12.63 -31.49 -12.16
N ALA A 282 11.54 -32.20 -12.49
CA ALA A 282 11.61 -33.55 -13.05
C ALA A 282 12.37 -33.60 -14.38
N GLN A 283 12.14 -32.61 -15.26
CA GLN A 283 12.87 -32.48 -16.52
C GLN A 283 14.36 -32.26 -16.29
N TYR A 284 14.72 -31.37 -15.37
CA TYR A 284 16.11 -30.97 -15.13
C TYR A 284 16.89 -32.08 -14.43
N GLN A 285 16.27 -32.82 -13.51
CA GLN A 285 16.86 -34.01 -12.89
C GLN A 285 17.17 -35.09 -13.93
N THR A 286 16.29 -35.30 -14.91
CA THR A 286 16.52 -36.24 -16.03
C THR A 286 17.71 -35.79 -16.89
N ASN A 287 17.81 -34.49 -17.18
CA ASN A 287 18.91 -33.92 -17.94
C ASN A 287 20.24 -34.04 -17.19
N LEU A 288 20.25 -33.73 -15.88
CA LEU A 288 21.42 -33.89 -15.03
C LEU A 288 21.92 -35.34 -15.03
N GLY A 289 21.02 -36.32 -14.83
CA GLY A 289 21.40 -37.73 -14.86
C GLY A 289 22.03 -38.15 -16.19
N THR A 290 21.54 -37.61 -17.31
CA THR A 290 22.14 -37.85 -18.63
C THR A 290 23.56 -37.27 -18.73
N VAL A 291 23.78 -36.09 -18.15
CA VAL A 291 25.09 -35.43 -18.12
C VAL A 291 26.08 -36.17 -17.22
N GLU A 292 25.63 -36.64 -16.06
CA GLU A 292 26.45 -37.41 -15.11
C GLU A 292 26.93 -38.74 -15.69
N VAL A 293 26.07 -39.43 -16.44
CA VAL A 293 26.48 -40.65 -17.17
C VAL A 293 27.57 -40.33 -18.19
N ARG A 294 27.42 -39.25 -18.97
CA ARG A 294 28.44 -38.84 -19.96
C ARG A 294 29.75 -38.42 -19.32
N LEU A 295 29.68 -37.72 -18.19
CA LEU A 295 30.84 -37.34 -17.40
C LEU A 295 31.62 -38.59 -16.94
N ALA A 296 30.91 -39.59 -16.40
CA ALA A 296 31.53 -40.85 -15.97
C ALA A 296 32.17 -41.59 -17.16
N THR A 297 31.44 -41.72 -18.27
CA THR A 297 31.96 -42.37 -19.49
C THR A 297 33.22 -41.69 -20.03
N GLU A 298 33.25 -40.36 -20.07
CA GLU A 298 34.42 -39.59 -20.50
C GLU A 298 35.61 -39.80 -19.55
N ALA A 299 35.40 -39.71 -18.23
CA ALA A 299 36.45 -39.87 -17.23
C ALA A 299 37.05 -41.28 -17.22
N GLU A 300 36.21 -42.31 -17.33
CA GLU A 300 36.64 -43.70 -17.41
C GLU A 300 37.43 -43.98 -18.70
N SER A 301 36.95 -43.45 -19.82
CA SER A 301 37.60 -43.61 -21.13
C SER A 301 38.95 -42.90 -21.18
N LEU A 302 39.04 -41.69 -20.63
CA LEU A 302 40.30 -40.95 -20.52
C LEU A 302 41.31 -41.70 -19.64
N ASN A 303 40.89 -42.22 -18.48
CA ASN A 303 41.76 -42.99 -17.59
C ASN A 303 42.28 -44.28 -18.25
N ALA A 304 41.42 -45.01 -18.96
CA ALA A 304 41.80 -46.21 -19.70
C ALA A 304 42.82 -45.88 -20.80
N PHE A 305 42.58 -44.79 -21.54
CA PHE A 305 43.49 -44.30 -22.57
C PHE A 305 44.86 -43.88 -22.00
N GLU A 306 44.90 -43.08 -20.94
CA GLU A 306 46.14 -42.63 -20.31
C GLU A 306 46.98 -43.80 -19.78
N LYS A 307 46.33 -44.81 -19.16
CA LYS A 307 47.00 -46.05 -18.75
C LYS A 307 47.61 -46.79 -19.92
N ALA A 308 46.85 -46.97 -21.00
CA ALA A 308 47.34 -47.63 -22.20
C ALA A 308 48.52 -46.85 -22.82
N GLN A 309 48.42 -45.52 -22.88
CA GLN A 309 49.47 -44.67 -23.41
C GLN A 309 50.76 -44.78 -22.59
N ALA A 310 50.67 -44.74 -21.26
CA ALA A 310 51.80 -44.93 -20.36
C ALA A 310 52.46 -46.31 -20.56
N ASN A 311 51.66 -47.38 -20.68
CA ASN A 311 52.17 -48.72 -20.94
C ASN A 311 52.90 -48.79 -22.29
N ILE A 312 52.34 -48.21 -23.35
CA ILE A 312 52.99 -48.17 -24.68
C ILE A 312 54.34 -47.44 -24.60
N GLN A 313 54.42 -46.31 -23.90
CA GLN A 313 55.67 -45.57 -23.72
C GLN A 313 56.73 -46.41 -22.99
N GLN A 314 56.33 -47.17 -21.96
CA GLN A 314 57.23 -48.09 -21.27
C GLN A 314 57.72 -49.22 -22.20
N LEU A 315 56.81 -49.81 -22.98
CA LEU A 315 57.12 -50.89 -23.93
C LEU A 315 58.01 -50.43 -25.09
N GLN A 316 57.90 -49.18 -25.54
CA GLN A 316 58.77 -48.61 -26.58
C GLN A 316 60.26 -48.67 -26.19
N SER A 317 60.57 -48.50 -24.91
CA SER A 317 61.95 -48.58 -24.41
C SER A 317 62.54 -50.00 -24.50
N ILE A 318 61.69 -51.02 -24.36
CA ILE A 318 62.05 -52.44 -24.52
C ILE A 318 62.26 -52.73 -26.01
N PHE A 319 61.37 -52.22 -26.87
CA PHE A 319 61.46 -52.37 -28.32
C PHE A 319 62.77 -51.80 -28.89
N ALA A 320 63.16 -50.59 -28.47
CA ALA A 320 64.35 -49.91 -28.97
C ALA A 320 65.66 -50.69 -28.71
N LYS A 321 65.69 -51.58 -27.71
CA LYS A 321 66.86 -52.39 -27.35
C LYS A 321 66.89 -53.77 -28.03
N GLY A 322 65.84 -54.13 -28.76
CA GLY A 322 65.60 -55.48 -29.27
C GLY A 322 65.01 -56.39 -28.18
N ILE A 323 63.99 -57.17 -28.55
CA ILE A 323 63.29 -58.06 -27.62
C ILE A 323 64.09 -59.36 -27.49
N ASN A 324 64.66 -59.61 -26.31
CA ASN A 324 65.31 -60.88 -26.01
C ASN A 324 64.27 -62.02 -25.86
N PRO A 325 64.62 -63.28 -26.18
CA PRO A 325 63.69 -64.42 -26.07
C PRO A 325 63.02 -64.54 -24.69
N ASP A 326 63.78 -64.30 -23.63
CA ASP A 326 63.29 -64.40 -22.24
C ASP A 326 62.29 -63.29 -21.87
N GLN A 327 62.27 -62.19 -22.62
CA GLN A 327 61.38 -61.03 -22.41
C GLN A 327 60.14 -61.06 -23.31
N ARG A 328 60.11 -61.95 -24.30
CA ARG A 328 59.05 -62.02 -25.32
C ARG A 328 57.66 -62.25 -24.71
N ASN A 329 57.55 -63.20 -23.80
CA ASN A 329 56.27 -63.54 -23.16
C ASN A 329 55.75 -62.41 -22.27
N TYR A 330 56.65 -61.74 -21.53
CA TYR A 330 56.30 -60.57 -20.74
C TYR A 330 55.79 -59.43 -21.62
N PHE A 331 56.50 -59.13 -22.71
CA PHE A 331 56.10 -58.10 -23.68
C PHE A 331 54.71 -58.39 -24.27
N ILE A 332 54.44 -59.64 -24.67
CA ILE A 332 53.14 -60.07 -25.19
C ILE A 332 52.03 -59.83 -24.16
N SER A 333 52.25 -60.22 -22.90
CA SER A 333 51.28 -60.05 -21.81
C SER A 333 50.95 -58.57 -21.55
N GLU A 334 51.98 -57.72 -21.46
CA GLU A 334 51.78 -56.27 -21.24
C GLU A 334 51.09 -55.59 -22.44
N LEU A 335 51.40 -56.03 -23.66
CA LEU A 335 50.76 -55.52 -24.87
C LEU A 335 49.30 -55.96 -24.98
N GLN A 336 48.97 -57.19 -24.58
CA GLN A 336 47.58 -57.65 -24.44
C GLN A 336 46.83 -56.84 -23.40
N GLY A 337 47.40 -56.64 -22.22
CA GLY A 337 46.80 -55.78 -21.19
C GLY A 337 46.58 -54.34 -21.66
N THR A 338 47.47 -53.81 -22.49
CA THR A 338 47.32 -52.49 -23.13
C THR A 338 46.15 -52.47 -24.12
N ILE A 339 46.01 -53.50 -24.94
CA ILE A 339 44.87 -53.66 -25.87
C ILE A 339 43.56 -53.71 -25.08
N ASP A 340 43.51 -54.45 -23.97
CA ASP A 340 42.32 -54.53 -23.11
C ASP A 340 41.93 -53.17 -22.51
N GLN A 341 42.91 -52.31 -22.17
CA GLN A 341 42.62 -50.94 -21.72
C GLN A 341 42.09 -50.08 -22.86
N LEU A 342 42.68 -50.15 -24.06
CA LEU A 342 42.23 -49.39 -25.23
C LEU A 342 40.81 -49.79 -25.66
N GLN A 343 40.43 -51.05 -25.49
CA GLN A 343 39.07 -51.53 -25.77
C GLN A 343 38.01 -51.02 -24.77
N LYS A 344 38.41 -50.57 -23.57
CA LYS A 344 37.49 -49.94 -22.60
C LYS A 344 37.13 -48.50 -22.96
N VAL A 345 37.88 -47.85 -23.86
CA VAL A 345 37.61 -46.49 -24.31
C VAL A 345 36.33 -46.48 -25.15
N GLN A 346 35.29 -45.83 -24.64
CA GLN A 346 33.97 -45.86 -25.27
C GLN A 346 33.86 -44.88 -26.45
N PRO A 347 32.99 -45.15 -27.45
CA PRO A 347 32.66 -44.20 -28.51
C PRO A 347 32.13 -42.87 -27.97
N GLN A 348 32.26 -41.81 -28.77
CA GLN A 348 31.80 -40.45 -28.42
C GLN A 348 32.48 -39.84 -27.17
N THR A 349 33.69 -40.29 -26.85
CA THR A 349 34.59 -39.66 -25.87
C THR A 349 35.72 -38.93 -26.57
N THR A 350 36.39 -38.00 -25.89
CA THR A 350 37.47 -37.23 -26.51
C THR A 350 38.67 -38.10 -26.88
N ALA A 351 38.96 -39.13 -26.07
CA ALA A 351 40.08 -40.05 -26.26
C ALA A 351 39.82 -41.11 -27.36
N TYR A 352 38.57 -41.30 -27.81
CA TYR A 352 38.19 -42.44 -28.65
C TYR A 352 39.01 -42.53 -29.95
N SER A 353 39.16 -41.43 -30.69
CA SER A 353 39.88 -41.47 -31.98
C SER A 353 41.34 -41.91 -31.80
N GLN A 354 42.02 -41.34 -30.80
CA GLN A 354 43.42 -41.66 -30.52
C GLN A 354 43.58 -43.08 -29.95
N ALA A 355 42.64 -43.52 -29.12
CA ALA A 355 42.62 -44.89 -28.62
C ALA A 355 42.50 -45.91 -29.76
N GLN A 356 41.66 -45.64 -30.76
CA GLN A 356 41.52 -46.52 -31.94
C GLN A 356 42.79 -46.58 -32.80
N GLU A 357 43.54 -45.49 -32.89
CA GLU A 357 44.85 -45.48 -33.57
C GLU A 357 45.89 -46.31 -32.80
N LEU A 358 45.99 -46.11 -31.49
CA LEU A 358 46.89 -46.89 -30.64
C LEU A 358 46.52 -48.37 -30.61
N LEU A 359 45.22 -48.69 -30.67
CA LEU A 359 44.73 -50.07 -30.71
C LEU A 359 45.22 -50.79 -31.97
N LYS A 360 45.07 -50.14 -33.14
CA LYS A 360 45.59 -50.68 -34.41
C LYS A 360 47.11 -50.88 -34.38
N PHE A 361 47.84 -49.94 -33.79
CA PHE A 361 49.29 -50.06 -33.62
C PHE A 361 49.66 -51.24 -32.71
N ALA A 362 49.02 -51.35 -31.56
CA ALA A 362 49.26 -52.43 -30.61
C ALA A 362 48.93 -53.81 -31.19
N ASP A 363 47.81 -53.94 -31.91
CA ASP A 363 47.42 -55.18 -32.61
C ASP A 363 48.43 -55.59 -33.68
N ALA A 364 48.93 -54.64 -34.47
CA ALA A 364 49.95 -54.92 -35.49
C ALA A 364 51.25 -55.41 -34.84
N LYS A 365 51.65 -54.79 -33.72
CA LYS A 365 52.85 -55.19 -32.99
C LYS A 365 52.72 -56.53 -32.28
N LEU A 366 51.53 -56.83 -31.75
CA LEU A 366 51.26 -58.13 -31.15
C LEU A 366 51.41 -59.25 -32.18
N LYS A 367 50.94 -59.04 -33.42
CA LYS A 367 51.12 -60.00 -34.52
C LYS A 367 52.59 -60.20 -34.90
N GLU A 368 53.37 -59.12 -34.98
CA GLU A 368 54.81 -59.18 -35.31
C GLU A 368 55.63 -59.98 -34.27
N VAL A 369 55.30 -59.83 -32.98
CA VAL A 369 56.07 -60.48 -31.90
C VAL A 369 55.55 -61.90 -31.58
N SER A 370 54.34 -62.24 -32.01
CA SER A 370 53.74 -63.58 -31.82
C SER A 370 54.02 -64.56 -32.97
N SER A 371 54.37 -64.06 -34.17
CA SER A 371 55.00 -64.85 -35.23
C SER A 371 56.43 -65.25 -34.89
#